data_AF-A0A427BVB5-F1
#
_entry.id   AF-A0A427BVB5-F1
#
_cell.length_a   1.000
_cell.length_b   1.000
_cell.length_c   1.000
_cell.angle_alpha   90.00
_cell.angle_beta   90.00
_cell.angle_gamma   90.00
#
_symmetry.space_group_name_H-M   'P 1'
#
loop_
_entity.id
_entity.type
_entity.pdbx_description
1 polymer ?
#
loop_
_entity_poly.entity_id
_entity_poly.type
_entity_poly.pdbx_seq_one_letter_code
_entity_poly.pdbx_strand_id
1 'polypeptide(L)'
;VQPGDRLRVRPGEKVPVDGTVLEGRSSVDESMLTGEPVPLAKVAGDKVIGATLNSTGALVIRADRVGDDSMLAQIVQLVAQAQRSRAPMQRLADKVAFWFVLAVLAVALLTLLGWGLFGPEPAWTHGVLSAVAVLIIACPCALGLATPMTIMVATGRAAQQGVLFRDAEAIEALRKVDTLVVDKTGTLTEGRPAFHSVVPAAGFNPSDVLRWAASLDQGSEHPLAAAIVAEAQARGVPLSTPDDFDSLTGMGVQGRVEGRALLLGNAALMQEHDIAANALHDDAEQLRAGGASVMLLAVDGQLSGLLAVADPIKASTPEAIAQLHRAGLQIVMATGDGSATARAVAAELGLDQVHGEMRPADKAELVRRLQAQGRTVAMAGDGIN
;
A
#
# COMPACT_ATOMS: atom_id res chain seq x y z
N VAL A 1 27.21 -3.00 -17.48
CA VAL A 1 26.15 -2.15 -18.06
C VAL A 1 26.46 -0.72 -17.69
N GLN A 2 26.60 0.16 -18.67
CA GLN A 2 26.82 1.59 -18.53
C GLN A 2 25.62 2.37 -19.10
N PRO A 3 25.37 3.62 -18.67
CA PRO A 3 24.37 4.46 -19.29
C PRO A 3 24.62 4.61 -20.81
N GLY A 4 23.56 4.51 -21.61
CA GLY A 4 23.63 4.52 -23.07
C GLY A 4 23.78 3.15 -23.72
N ASP A 5 24.11 2.09 -22.96
CA ASP A 5 24.17 0.72 -23.50
C ASP A 5 22.81 0.30 -24.07
N ARG A 6 22.84 -0.37 -25.23
CA ARG A 6 21.67 -1.01 -25.83
C ARG A 6 21.59 -2.45 -25.36
N LEU A 7 20.52 -2.79 -24.64
CA LEU A 7 20.33 -4.09 -24.03
C LEU A 7 19.09 -4.76 -24.64
N ARG A 8 19.23 -6.02 -25.06
CA ARG A 8 18.10 -6.83 -25.50
C ARG A 8 17.54 -7.59 -24.31
N VAL A 9 16.24 -7.43 -24.04
CA VAL A 9 15.48 -8.15 -23.02
C VAL A 9 14.55 -9.13 -23.74
N ARG A 10 14.70 -10.43 -23.47
CA ARG A 10 13.90 -11.48 -24.11
C ARG A 10 12.59 -11.73 -23.32
N PRO A 11 11.58 -12.35 -23.94
CA PRO A 11 10.42 -12.85 -23.21
C PRO A 11 10.84 -13.72 -22.02
N GLY A 12 10.25 -13.49 -20.85
CA GLY A 12 10.56 -14.17 -19.59
C GLY A 12 11.83 -13.68 -18.86
N GLU A 13 12.58 -12.72 -19.42
CA GLU A 13 13.75 -12.16 -18.74
C GLU A 13 13.38 -10.97 -17.86
N LYS A 14 14.14 -10.77 -16.78
CA LYS A 14 14.06 -9.54 -16.00
C LYS A 14 14.73 -8.40 -16.76
N VAL A 15 14.12 -7.22 -16.70
CA VAL A 15 14.72 -5.99 -17.18
C VAL A 15 15.98 -5.72 -16.35
N PRO A 16 17.17 -5.60 -16.95
CA PRO A 16 18.43 -5.59 -16.20
C PRO A 16 18.69 -4.27 -15.46
N VAL A 17 18.24 -3.14 -16.01
CA VAL A 17 18.44 -1.78 -15.47
C VAL A 17 17.29 -0.88 -15.92
N ASP A 18 17.11 0.25 -15.23
CA ASP A 18 16.13 1.27 -15.64
C ASP A 18 16.54 1.87 -17.00
N GLY A 19 15.57 2.01 -17.91
CA GLY A 19 15.86 2.47 -19.26
C GLY A 19 14.64 2.89 -20.06
N THR A 20 14.89 3.21 -21.33
CA THR A 20 13.86 3.57 -22.31
C THR A 20 13.85 2.54 -23.44
N VAL A 21 12.68 2.06 -23.84
CA VAL A 21 12.52 1.15 -24.98
C VAL A 21 12.87 1.90 -26.27
N LEU A 22 13.77 1.34 -27.07
CA LEU A 22 14.12 1.82 -28.39
C LEU A 22 13.35 1.09 -29.49
N GLU A 23 13.22 -0.24 -29.36
CA GLU A 23 12.62 -1.10 -30.38
C GLU A 23 11.85 -2.25 -29.70
N GLY A 24 10.76 -2.70 -30.34
CA GLY A 24 9.92 -3.80 -29.87
C GLY A 24 8.64 -3.37 -29.15
N ARG A 25 7.78 -4.36 -28.88
CA ARG A 25 6.54 -4.24 -28.11
C ARG A 25 6.42 -5.47 -27.21
N SER A 26 6.14 -5.25 -25.93
CA SER A 26 5.93 -6.33 -24.96
C SER A 26 5.06 -5.84 -23.80
N SER A 27 4.56 -6.76 -22.98
CA SER A 27 4.07 -6.44 -21.65
C SER A 27 5.16 -6.68 -20.60
N VAL A 28 5.27 -5.77 -19.63
CA VAL A 28 6.25 -5.83 -18.54
C VAL A 28 5.49 -5.84 -17.22
N ASP A 29 5.65 -6.90 -16.46
CA ASP A 29 5.14 -7.06 -15.11
C ASP A 29 5.99 -6.24 -14.14
N GLU A 30 5.44 -5.09 -13.75
CA GLU A 30 6.02 -4.18 -12.76
C GLU A 30 5.45 -4.40 -11.35
N SER A 31 4.63 -5.44 -11.12
CA SER A 31 3.90 -5.69 -9.87
C SER A 31 4.80 -5.71 -8.63
N MET A 32 6.02 -6.23 -8.77
CA MET A 32 7.01 -6.27 -7.69
C MET A 32 7.46 -4.88 -7.19
N LEU A 33 7.23 -3.81 -7.96
CA LEU A 33 7.69 -2.44 -7.64
C LEU A 33 6.55 -1.43 -7.61
N THR A 34 5.55 -1.56 -8.48
CA THR A 34 4.38 -0.67 -8.55
C THR A 34 3.17 -1.22 -7.80
N GLY A 35 3.19 -2.52 -7.46
CA GLY A 35 2.07 -3.29 -6.92
C GLY A 35 0.81 -3.30 -7.79
N GLU A 36 0.92 -2.84 -9.04
CA GLU A 36 -0.11 -3.04 -10.05
C GLU A 36 -0.02 -4.50 -10.51
N PRO A 37 -1.06 -5.34 -10.30
CA PRO A 37 -1.00 -6.76 -10.62
C PRO A 37 -1.00 -7.05 -12.12
N VAL A 38 -1.30 -6.04 -12.95
CA VAL A 38 -1.42 -6.17 -14.41
C VAL A 38 -0.12 -5.71 -15.09
N PRO A 39 0.50 -6.56 -15.94
CA PRO A 39 1.63 -6.18 -16.76
C PRO A 39 1.33 -4.98 -17.68
N LEU A 40 2.21 -3.98 -17.66
CA LEU A 40 2.06 -2.76 -18.45
C LEU A 40 2.59 -2.96 -19.86
N ALA A 41 1.83 -2.54 -20.87
CA ALA A 41 2.30 -2.54 -22.25
C ALA A 41 3.44 -1.51 -22.42
N LYS A 42 4.51 -1.93 -23.10
CA LYS A 42 5.68 -1.09 -23.40
C LYS A 42 5.97 -1.11 -24.89
N VAL A 43 6.06 0.09 -25.47
CA VAL A 43 6.46 0.35 -26.86
C VAL A 43 7.66 1.31 -26.91
N ALA A 44 8.19 1.55 -28.11
CA ALA A 44 9.30 2.47 -28.30
C ALA A 44 9.00 3.86 -27.72
N GLY A 45 9.92 4.38 -26.90
CA GLY A 45 9.77 5.63 -26.15
C GLY A 45 9.35 5.45 -24.69
N ASP A 46 8.78 4.30 -24.32
CA ASP A 46 8.34 4.05 -22.95
C ASP A 46 9.50 3.72 -22.01
N LYS A 47 9.31 4.05 -20.73
CA LYS A 47 10.26 3.70 -19.68
C LYS A 47 10.01 2.29 -19.16
N VAL A 48 11.10 1.59 -18.88
CA VAL A 48 11.13 0.31 -18.17
C VAL A 48 11.92 0.45 -16.88
N ILE A 49 11.48 -0.24 -15.84
CA ILE A 49 12.11 -0.23 -14.53
C ILE A 49 12.96 -1.49 -14.39
N GLY A 50 14.15 -1.40 -13.81
CA GLY A 50 15.00 -2.54 -13.55
C GLY A 50 14.34 -3.54 -12.59
N ALA A 51 14.66 -4.82 -12.76
CA ALA A 51 14.15 -5.97 -12.02
C ALA A 51 12.67 -6.35 -12.25
N THR A 52 11.94 -5.62 -13.08
CA THR A 52 10.59 -6.01 -13.55
C THR A 52 10.68 -7.13 -14.58
N LEU A 53 9.61 -7.91 -14.77
CA LEU A 53 9.62 -9.10 -15.61
C LEU A 53 9.05 -8.79 -16.99
N ASN A 54 9.82 -9.03 -18.03
CA ASN A 54 9.33 -8.92 -19.40
C ASN A 54 8.55 -10.20 -19.77
N SER A 55 7.30 -10.08 -20.20
CA SER A 55 6.41 -11.23 -20.38
C SER A 55 6.52 -11.84 -21.78
N THR A 56 5.93 -11.19 -22.80
CA THR A 56 5.57 -11.87 -24.07
C THR A 56 6.44 -11.48 -25.27
N GLY A 57 6.94 -10.25 -25.34
CA GLY A 57 7.68 -9.71 -26.48
C GLY A 57 9.18 -9.48 -26.22
N ALA A 58 9.98 -9.30 -27.28
CA ALA A 58 11.38 -8.90 -27.15
C ALA A 58 11.50 -7.38 -27.21
N LEU A 59 12.29 -6.80 -26.31
CA LEU A 59 12.56 -5.37 -26.24
C LEU A 59 14.05 -5.09 -26.44
N VAL A 60 14.37 -3.99 -27.13
CA VAL A 60 15.70 -3.38 -27.09
C VAL A 60 15.57 -2.08 -26.30
N ILE A 61 16.27 -1.98 -25.19
CA ILE A 61 16.22 -0.83 -24.29
C ILE A 61 17.56 -0.09 -24.27
N ARG A 62 17.52 1.22 -24.04
CA ARG A 62 18.70 2.02 -23.69
C ARG A 62 18.78 2.13 -22.18
N ALA A 63 19.92 1.77 -21.60
CA ALA A 63 20.17 1.96 -20.18
C ALA A 63 20.23 3.46 -19.84
N ASP A 64 19.34 3.93 -18.95
CA ASP A 64 19.31 5.33 -18.53
C ASP A 64 19.86 5.50 -17.10
N ARG A 65 19.43 4.65 -16.14
CA ARG A 65 19.92 4.67 -14.75
C ARG A 65 20.44 3.28 -14.36
N VAL A 66 21.67 3.21 -13.84
CA VAL A 66 22.36 1.95 -13.53
C VAL A 66 22.96 1.98 -12.12
N GLY A 67 23.12 0.82 -11.49
CA GLY A 67 23.73 0.71 -10.17
C GLY A 67 22.91 1.45 -9.09
N ASP A 68 23.59 2.31 -8.33
CA ASP A 68 23.01 3.05 -7.20
C ASP A 68 21.92 4.06 -7.62
N ASP A 69 21.90 4.47 -8.89
CA ASP A 69 20.90 5.40 -9.42
C ASP A 69 19.59 4.71 -9.83
N SER A 70 19.55 3.37 -9.84
CA SER A 70 18.35 2.61 -10.19
C SER A 70 17.23 2.79 -9.16
N MET A 71 15.98 2.70 -9.61
CA MET A 71 14.81 2.82 -8.74
C MET A 71 14.83 1.81 -7.58
N LEU A 72 15.22 0.56 -7.86
CA LEU A 72 15.36 -0.47 -6.81
C LEU A 72 16.44 -0.10 -5.78
N ALA A 73 17.60 0.41 -6.21
CA ALA A 73 18.65 0.83 -5.29
C ALA A 73 18.20 2.01 -4.42
N GLN A 74 17.45 2.96 -4.97
CA GLN A 74 16.86 4.06 -4.20
C GLN A 74 15.87 3.55 -3.14
N ILE A 75 15.01 2.59 -3.48
CA ILE A 75 14.09 1.96 -2.53
C ILE A 75 14.87 1.25 -1.41
N VAL A 76 15.91 0.47 -1.75
CA VAL A 76 16.76 -0.19 -0.75
C VAL A 76 17.46 0.83 0.16
N GLN A 77 17.96 1.95 -0.37
CA GLN A 77 18.57 3.00 0.43
C GLN A 77 17.57 3.68 1.37
N LEU A 78 16.37 3.99 0.89
CA LEU A 78 15.30 4.57 1.72
C LEU A 78 14.92 3.62 2.87
N VAL A 79 14.78 2.32 2.59
CA VAL A 79 14.51 1.30 3.62
C VAL A 79 15.68 1.18 4.60
N ALA A 80 16.92 1.17 4.10
CA ALA A 80 18.11 1.07 4.94
C ALA A 80 18.37 2.33 5.79
N GLN A 81 17.92 3.50 5.35
CA GLN A 81 17.93 4.74 6.14
C GLN A 81 16.84 4.70 7.22
N ALA A 82 15.64 4.23 6.88
CA ALA A 82 14.55 4.05 7.84
C ALA A 82 14.92 3.07 8.96
N GLN A 83 15.54 1.93 8.63
CA GLN A 83 15.97 0.91 9.60
C GLN A 83 17.13 1.31 10.51
N ARG A 84 17.92 2.33 10.14
CA ARG A 84 19.04 2.82 10.97
C ARG A 84 18.62 3.88 11.98
N SER A 85 17.33 4.21 12.05
CA SER A 85 16.80 5.08 13.09
C SER A 85 16.75 4.33 14.44
N ARG A 86 17.03 5.04 15.53
CA ARG A 86 17.04 4.49 16.89
C ARG A 86 15.77 4.90 17.61
N ALA A 87 15.12 3.94 18.27
CA ALA A 87 13.93 4.12 19.07
C ALA A 87 14.04 5.31 20.07
N PRO A 88 13.04 6.19 20.13
CA PRO A 88 13.07 7.38 20.98
C PRO A 88 13.06 7.09 22.49
N MET A 89 12.55 5.96 22.98
CA MET A 89 12.57 5.67 24.43
C MET A 89 13.88 5.05 24.92
N GLN A 90 14.64 4.37 24.06
CA GLN A 90 16.03 3.98 24.38
C GLN A 90 16.88 5.22 24.68
N ARG A 91 16.64 6.33 23.96
CA ARG A 91 17.26 7.64 24.25
C ARG A 91 16.80 8.25 25.58
N LEU A 92 15.57 7.96 26.04
CA LEU A 92 15.08 8.43 27.33
C LEU A 92 15.76 7.68 28.47
N ALA A 93 15.90 6.36 28.37
CA ALA A 93 16.66 5.55 29.33
C ALA A 93 18.13 6.02 29.39
N ASP A 94 18.76 6.27 28.25
CA ASP A 94 20.12 6.82 28.17
C ASP A 94 20.22 8.21 28.83
N LYS A 95 19.21 9.07 28.65
CA LYS A 95 19.17 10.40 29.27
C LYS A 95 18.98 10.32 30.79
N VAL A 96 18.13 9.42 31.27
CA VAL A 96 17.95 9.17 32.70
C VAL A 96 19.24 8.61 33.30
N ALA A 97 19.87 7.64 32.64
CA ALA A 97 21.15 7.08 33.05
C ALA A 97 22.25 8.14 33.13
N PHE A 98 22.32 9.05 32.15
CA PHE A 98 23.28 10.16 32.15
C PHE A 98 23.12 11.06 33.39
N TRP A 99 21.90 11.55 33.65
CA TRP A 99 21.64 12.41 34.81
C TRP A 99 21.84 11.68 36.13
N PHE A 100 21.47 10.40 36.17
CA PHE A 100 21.66 9.54 37.34
C PHE A 100 23.15 9.34 37.65
N VAL A 101 23.98 9.01 36.66
CA VAL A 101 25.44 8.87 36.84
C VAL A 101 26.05 10.17 37.34
N LEU A 102 25.65 11.32 36.77
CA LEU A 102 26.16 12.62 37.21
C LEU A 102 25.79 12.91 38.67
N ALA A 103 24.55 12.64 39.07
CA ALA A 103 24.09 12.80 40.45
C ALA A 103 24.84 11.87 41.42
N VAL A 104 25.04 10.61 41.05
CA VAL A 104 25.78 9.63 41.85
C VAL A 104 27.24 10.04 42.04
N LEU A 105 27.90 10.53 40.99
CA LEU A 105 29.26 11.05 41.07
C LEU A 105 29.34 12.27 42.00
N ALA A 106 28.38 13.19 41.91
CA ALA A 106 28.32 14.34 42.79
C ALA A 106 28.13 13.92 44.26
N VAL A 107 27.22 13.00 44.54
CA VAL A 107 27.00 12.47 45.91
C VAL A 107 28.22 11.72 46.42
N ALA A 108 28.89 10.90 45.59
CA ALA A 108 30.11 10.20 45.97
C ALA A 108 31.25 11.18 46.31
N LEU A 109 31.41 12.26 45.52
CA LEU A 109 32.39 13.31 45.78
C LEU A 109 32.07 14.07 47.08
N LEU A 110 30.80 14.43 47.29
CA LEU A 110 30.36 15.08 48.53
C LEU A 110 30.56 14.17 49.74
N THR A 111 30.35 12.87 49.59
CA THR A 111 30.57 11.85 50.64
C THR A 111 32.07 11.75 50.95
N LEU A 112 32.93 11.71 49.93
CA LEU A 112 34.38 11.68 50.09
C LEU A 112 34.88 12.90 50.87
N LEU A 113 34.46 14.11 50.47
CA LEU A 113 34.87 15.35 51.10
C LEU A 113 34.29 15.50 52.51
N GLY A 114 33.01 15.14 52.71
CA GLY A 114 32.35 15.22 54.02
C GLY A 114 33.03 14.34 55.08
N TRP A 115 33.26 13.07 54.76
CA TRP A 115 33.94 12.15 55.69
C TRP A 115 35.45 12.37 55.75
N GLY A 116 36.09 12.89 54.69
CA GLY A 116 37.50 13.25 54.70
C GLY A 116 37.81 14.45 55.60
N LEU A 117 36.89 15.42 55.69
CA LEU A 117 37.06 16.64 56.49
C LEU A 117 36.50 16.53 57.91
N PHE A 118 35.39 15.81 58.11
CA PHE A 118 34.67 15.74 59.40
C PHE A 118 34.60 14.33 60.00
N GLY A 119 35.19 13.32 59.34
CA GLY A 119 35.10 11.93 59.76
C GLY A 119 36.10 11.53 60.86
N PRO A 120 35.89 10.37 61.51
CA PRO A 120 36.79 9.82 62.52
C PRO A 120 38.11 9.34 61.92
N GLU A 121 39.21 9.39 62.68
CA GLU A 121 40.50 8.88 62.19
C GLU A 121 40.49 7.37 61.96
N PRO A 122 41.02 6.88 60.82
CA PRO A 122 41.61 7.61 59.70
C PRO A 122 40.55 8.17 58.71
N ALA A 123 40.36 9.50 58.73
CA ALA A 123 39.23 10.18 58.07
C ALA A 123 39.19 10.00 56.55
N TRP A 124 40.34 10.12 55.89
CA TRP A 124 40.44 9.94 54.44
C TRP A 124 40.16 8.50 53.99
N THR A 125 40.60 7.50 54.76
CA THR A 125 40.29 6.09 54.48
C THR A 125 38.79 5.84 54.61
N HIS A 126 38.17 6.38 55.67
CA HIS A 126 36.72 6.28 55.86
C HIS A 126 35.94 6.97 54.73
N GLY A 127 36.39 8.13 54.28
CA GLY A 127 35.78 8.87 53.16
C GLY A 127 35.86 8.13 51.83
N VAL A 128 37.01 7.54 51.50
CA VAL A 128 37.18 6.72 50.29
C VAL A 128 36.27 5.49 50.33
N LEU A 129 36.25 4.76 51.45
CA LEU A 129 35.39 3.58 51.61
C LEU A 129 33.91 3.94 51.45
N SER A 130 33.47 5.05 52.05
CA SER A 130 32.09 5.53 51.98
C SER A 130 31.71 5.97 50.55
N ALA A 131 32.58 6.68 49.86
CA ALA A 131 32.35 7.10 48.46
C ALA A 131 32.27 5.89 47.52
N VAL A 132 33.15 4.90 47.68
CA VAL A 132 33.10 3.65 46.91
C VAL A 132 31.81 2.88 47.20
N ALA A 133 31.36 2.82 48.46
CA ALA A 133 30.10 2.18 48.82
C ALA A 133 28.89 2.85 48.12
N VAL A 134 28.87 4.19 48.03
CA VAL A 134 27.86 4.95 47.28
C VAL A 134 27.88 4.58 45.79
N LEU A 135 29.06 4.46 45.17
CA LEU A 135 29.17 4.07 43.76
C LEU A 135 28.68 2.62 43.53
N ILE A 136 29.01 1.70 44.44
CA ILE A 136 28.61 0.29 44.34
C ILE A 136 27.09 0.14 44.47
N ILE A 137 26.47 0.76 45.48
CA ILE A 137 25.04 0.62 45.73
C ILE A 137 24.19 1.31 44.65
N ALA A 138 24.73 2.32 43.99
CA ALA A 138 24.03 3.06 42.95
C ALA A 138 23.99 2.34 41.60
N CYS A 139 24.67 1.20 41.40
CA CYS A 139 24.72 0.53 40.11
C CYS A 139 23.31 0.11 39.63
N PRO A 140 22.80 0.66 38.51
CA PRO A 140 21.40 0.48 38.10
C PRO A 140 21.20 -0.80 37.28
N CYS A 141 21.63 -1.96 37.79
CA CYS A 141 21.59 -3.24 37.06
C CYS A 141 20.19 -3.60 36.53
N ALA A 142 19.14 -3.31 37.29
CA ALA A 142 17.76 -3.61 36.91
C ALA A 142 17.24 -2.70 35.78
N LEU A 143 17.72 -1.45 35.71
CA LEU A 143 17.26 -0.47 34.72
C LEU A 143 17.64 -0.92 33.30
N GLY A 144 18.82 -1.52 33.13
CA GLY A 144 19.28 -2.03 31.84
C GLY A 144 18.48 -3.23 31.30
N LEU A 145 17.77 -3.96 32.16
CA LEU A 145 16.99 -5.15 31.79
C LEU A 145 15.49 -4.87 31.64
N ALA A 146 14.97 -3.80 32.25
CA ALA A 146 13.54 -3.50 32.27
C ALA A 146 12.94 -3.36 30.85
N THR A 147 13.60 -2.61 29.97
CA THR A 147 13.13 -2.34 28.61
C THR A 147 13.18 -3.59 27.70
N PRO A 148 14.32 -4.32 27.59
CA PRO A 148 14.38 -5.53 26.75
C PRO A 148 13.39 -6.62 27.17
N MET A 149 13.21 -6.85 28.47
CA MET A 149 12.27 -7.87 28.95
C MET A 149 10.82 -7.51 28.63
N THR A 150 10.44 -6.24 28.78
CA THR A 150 9.09 -5.77 28.45
C THR A 150 8.79 -5.90 26.96
N ILE A 151 9.74 -5.48 26.11
CA ILE A 151 9.62 -5.61 24.65
C ILE A 151 9.49 -7.08 24.26
N MET A 152 10.33 -7.96 24.79
CA MET A 152 10.31 -9.39 24.48
C MET A 152 8.94 -10.03 24.80
N VAL A 153 8.38 -9.72 25.96
CA VAL A 153 7.05 -10.21 26.36
C VAL A 153 5.94 -9.60 25.49
N ALA A 154 6.02 -8.30 25.19
CA ALA A 154 5.04 -7.62 24.33
C ALA A 154 5.01 -8.21 22.92
N THR A 155 6.18 -8.39 22.29
CA THR A 155 6.30 -9.01 20.96
C THR A 155 5.83 -10.46 20.98
N GLY A 156 6.16 -11.23 22.02
CA GLY A 156 5.69 -12.61 22.16
C GLY A 156 4.16 -12.70 22.26
N ARG A 157 3.53 -11.81 23.03
CA ARG A 157 2.06 -11.73 23.16
C ARG A 157 1.40 -11.27 21.88
N ALA A 158 1.98 -10.30 21.17
CA ALA A 158 1.49 -9.81 19.89
C ALA A 158 1.53 -10.91 18.81
N ALA A 159 2.62 -11.68 18.75
CA ALA A 159 2.76 -12.77 17.79
C ALA A 159 1.71 -13.88 18.00
N GLN A 160 1.34 -14.17 19.25
CA GLN A 160 0.24 -15.09 19.57
C GLN A 160 -1.13 -14.60 19.06
N GLN A 161 -1.27 -13.30 18.77
CA GLN A 161 -2.46 -12.67 18.21
C GLN A 161 -2.30 -12.37 16.71
N GLY A 162 -1.27 -12.90 16.05
CA GLY A 162 -1.02 -12.68 14.62
C GLY A 162 -0.44 -11.31 14.28
N VAL A 163 0.00 -10.53 15.27
CA VAL A 163 0.62 -9.21 15.07
C VAL A 163 2.13 -9.34 15.21
N LEU A 164 2.86 -9.04 14.13
CA LEU A 164 4.32 -9.11 14.10
C LEU A 164 4.93 -7.71 14.06
N PHE A 165 5.68 -7.36 15.09
CA PHE A 165 6.47 -6.12 15.14
C PHE A 165 7.87 -6.38 14.57
N ARG A 166 8.28 -5.54 13.61
CA ARG A 166 9.62 -5.63 13.00
C ARG A 166 10.72 -5.18 13.96
N ASP A 167 10.43 -4.16 14.77
CA ASP A 167 11.34 -3.57 15.73
C ASP A 167 10.57 -3.06 16.96
N ALA A 168 11.30 -2.76 18.03
CA ALA A 168 10.75 -2.25 19.28
C ALA A 168 10.19 -0.82 19.14
N GLU A 169 10.73 -0.03 18.21
CA GLU A 169 10.30 1.34 17.97
C GLU A 169 8.85 1.38 17.48
N ALA A 170 8.46 0.44 16.64
CA ALA A 170 7.08 0.31 16.17
C ALA A 170 6.08 0.14 17.32
N ILE A 171 6.42 -0.64 18.36
CA ILE A 171 5.54 -0.84 19.53
C ILE A 171 5.35 0.49 20.28
N GLU A 172 6.43 1.24 20.48
CA GLU A 172 6.41 2.52 21.17
C GLU A 172 5.71 3.61 20.36
N ALA A 173 5.95 3.64 19.06
CA ALA A 173 5.37 4.59 18.13
C ALA A 173 3.86 4.38 18.02
N LEU A 174 3.40 3.12 17.94
CA LEU A 174 1.99 2.77 17.83
C LEU A 174 1.15 3.35 18.99
N ARG A 175 1.72 3.43 20.20
CA ARG A 175 1.06 4.05 21.36
C ARG A 175 0.77 5.55 21.18
N LYS A 176 1.57 6.23 20.37
CA LYS A 176 1.46 7.69 20.15
C LYS A 176 0.60 8.04 18.94
N VAL A 177 0.25 7.06 18.11
CA VAL A 177 -0.54 7.27 16.90
C VAL A 177 -1.91 7.83 17.29
N ASP A 178 -2.27 8.92 16.63
CA ASP A 178 -3.58 9.58 16.76
C ASP A 178 -4.39 9.53 15.45
N THR A 179 -3.74 9.23 14.33
CA THR A 179 -4.35 9.20 13.00
C THR A 179 -3.92 7.92 12.28
N LEU A 180 -4.89 7.13 11.81
CA LEU A 180 -4.66 5.94 11.00
C LEU A 180 -5.13 6.20 9.57
N VAL A 181 -4.18 6.24 8.64
CA VAL A 181 -4.48 6.19 7.21
C VAL A 181 -4.62 4.73 6.80
N VAL A 182 -5.69 4.38 6.11
CA VAL A 182 -5.98 3.01 5.65
C VAL A 182 -6.15 2.99 4.15
N ASP A 183 -5.52 2.02 3.49
CA ASP A 183 -5.88 1.66 2.13
C ASP A 183 -7.26 0.98 2.11
N LYS A 184 -7.94 1.01 0.97
CA LYS A 184 -9.22 0.35 0.80
C LYS A 184 -9.02 -1.12 0.43
N THR A 185 -8.53 -1.35 -0.79
CA THR A 185 -8.42 -2.66 -1.43
C THR A 185 -7.55 -3.58 -0.59
N GLY A 186 -8.07 -4.77 -0.25
CA GLY A 186 -7.36 -5.81 0.50
C GLY A 186 -7.01 -5.47 1.97
N THR A 187 -7.22 -4.22 2.39
CA THR A 187 -7.07 -3.78 3.78
C THR A 187 -8.45 -3.72 4.47
N LEU A 188 -9.32 -2.81 4.05
CA LEU A 188 -10.70 -2.72 4.53
C LEU A 188 -11.62 -3.76 3.87
N THR A 189 -11.31 -4.09 2.62
CA THR A 189 -12.04 -5.05 1.79
C THR A 189 -11.26 -6.35 1.63
N GLU A 190 -11.89 -7.38 1.05
CA GLU A 190 -11.26 -8.69 0.85
C GLU A 190 -10.10 -8.67 -0.16
N GLY A 191 -10.00 -7.62 -0.99
CA GLY A 191 -8.98 -7.51 -2.03
C GLY A 191 -9.23 -8.44 -3.19
N ARG A 192 -10.47 -8.90 -3.34
CA ARG A 192 -10.90 -9.88 -4.34
C ARG A 192 -12.19 -9.35 -4.97
N PRO A 193 -12.07 -8.66 -6.13
CA PRO A 193 -13.24 -8.17 -6.83
C PRO A 193 -14.17 -9.33 -7.18
N ALA A 194 -15.45 -9.18 -6.85
CA ALA A 194 -16.49 -10.15 -7.13
C ALA A 194 -17.56 -9.50 -8.00
N PHE A 195 -18.12 -10.29 -8.93
CA PHE A 195 -19.22 -9.81 -9.74
C PHE A 195 -20.42 -9.42 -8.85
N HIS A 196 -20.98 -8.25 -9.11
CA HIS A 196 -22.11 -7.72 -8.35
C HIS A 196 -23.41 -7.82 -9.16
N SER A 197 -23.45 -7.14 -10.32
CA SER A 197 -24.68 -7.08 -11.12
C SER A 197 -24.41 -6.73 -12.58
N VAL A 198 -25.37 -7.07 -13.43
CA VAL A 198 -25.46 -6.63 -14.83
C VAL A 198 -26.78 -5.90 -15.02
N VAL A 199 -26.73 -4.72 -15.64
CA VAL A 199 -27.93 -3.92 -15.96
C VAL A 199 -27.94 -3.69 -17.48
N PRO A 200 -28.88 -4.28 -18.22
CA PRO A 200 -28.95 -4.10 -19.66
C PRO A 200 -29.56 -2.73 -20.02
N ALA A 201 -29.14 -2.17 -21.16
CA ALA A 201 -29.85 -1.07 -21.78
C ALA A 201 -31.17 -1.56 -22.41
N ALA A 202 -32.10 -0.65 -22.69
CA ALA A 202 -33.37 -0.98 -23.32
C ALA A 202 -33.16 -1.73 -24.66
N GLY A 203 -33.77 -2.90 -24.79
CA GLY A 203 -33.65 -3.75 -25.99
C GLY A 203 -32.54 -4.80 -25.92
N PHE A 204 -31.76 -4.85 -24.84
CA PHE A 204 -30.72 -5.87 -24.62
C PHE A 204 -31.10 -6.83 -23.49
N ASN A 205 -30.60 -8.07 -23.58
CA ASN A 205 -30.79 -9.09 -22.56
C ASN A 205 -29.58 -9.09 -21.60
N PRO A 206 -29.79 -9.15 -20.26
CA PRO A 206 -28.70 -9.25 -19.29
C PRO A 206 -27.70 -10.37 -19.59
N SER A 207 -28.19 -11.53 -20.06
CA SER A 207 -27.33 -12.68 -20.38
C SER A 207 -26.41 -12.40 -21.57
N ASP A 208 -26.90 -11.65 -22.57
CA ASP A 208 -26.10 -11.30 -23.75
C ASP A 208 -25.03 -10.25 -23.38
N VAL A 209 -25.40 -9.27 -22.55
CA VAL A 209 -24.45 -8.27 -22.01
C VAL A 209 -23.33 -8.95 -21.24
N LEU A 210 -23.65 -9.87 -20.32
CA LEU A 210 -22.65 -10.63 -19.58
C LEU A 210 -21.79 -11.50 -20.51
N ARG A 211 -22.41 -12.16 -21.49
CA ARG A 211 -21.70 -13.01 -22.47
C ARG A 211 -20.69 -12.22 -23.28
N TRP A 212 -21.10 -11.07 -23.84
CA TRP A 212 -20.21 -10.25 -24.66
C TRP A 212 -19.09 -9.62 -23.84
N ALA A 213 -19.40 -9.08 -22.65
CA ALA A 213 -18.38 -8.54 -21.76
C ALA A 213 -17.36 -9.61 -21.35
N ALA A 214 -17.82 -10.75 -20.83
CA ALA A 214 -16.94 -11.85 -20.44
C ALA A 214 -16.16 -12.43 -21.62
N SER A 215 -16.75 -12.49 -22.82
CA SER A 215 -16.04 -12.96 -24.01
C SER A 215 -14.90 -12.03 -24.41
N LEU A 216 -15.12 -10.71 -24.35
CA LEU A 216 -14.09 -9.71 -24.61
C LEU A 216 -13.00 -9.73 -23.54
N ASP A 217 -13.40 -9.84 -22.27
CA ASP A 217 -12.51 -9.82 -21.11
C ASP A 217 -11.62 -11.07 -20.96
N GLN A 218 -11.85 -12.14 -21.74
CA GLN A 218 -10.92 -13.27 -21.80
C GLN A 218 -9.49 -12.89 -22.21
N GLY A 219 -9.34 -11.79 -22.97
CA GLY A 219 -8.03 -11.25 -23.36
C GLY A 219 -7.38 -10.36 -22.31
N SER A 220 -8.09 -10.02 -21.22
CA SER A 220 -7.67 -9.06 -20.21
C SER A 220 -7.13 -9.76 -18.96
N GLU A 221 -5.98 -9.30 -18.47
CA GLU A 221 -5.41 -9.76 -17.20
C GLU A 221 -5.90 -8.93 -16.01
N HIS A 222 -6.87 -8.02 -16.22
CA HIS A 222 -7.37 -7.12 -15.18
C HIS A 222 -8.22 -7.88 -14.13
N PRO A 223 -8.06 -7.60 -12.82
CA PRO A 223 -8.86 -8.26 -11.77
C PRO A 223 -10.38 -8.15 -11.94
N LEU A 224 -10.86 -7.01 -12.46
CA LEU A 224 -12.30 -6.82 -12.78
C LEU A 224 -12.77 -7.73 -13.92
N ALA A 225 -11.92 -7.93 -14.94
CA ALA A 225 -12.20 -8.83 -16.06
C ALA A 225 -12.28 -10.28 -15.58
N ALA A 226 -11.34 -10.69 -14.72
CA ALA A 226 -11.38 -12.01 -14.10
C ALA A 226 -12.68 -12.26 -13.32
N ALA A 227 -13.19 -11.26 -12.60
CA ALA A 227 -14.47 -11.36 -11.87
C ALA A 227 -15.67 -11.56 -12.82
N ILE A 228 -15.70 -10.84 -13.95
CA ILE A 228 -16.75 -10.96 -14.97
C ILE A 228 -16.70 -12.33 -15.66
N VAL A 229 -15.50 -12.77 -16.06
CA VAL A 229 -15.28 -14.08 -16.71
C VAL A 229 -15.66 -15.22 -15.76
N ALA A 230 -15.25 -15.15 -14.49
CA ALA A 230 -15.60 -16.15 -13.48
C ALA A 230 -17.11 -16.27 -13.28
N GLU A 231 -17.83 -15.14 -13.24
CA GLU A 231 -19.28 -15.14 -13.13
C GLU A 231 -19.95 -15.78 -14.36
N ALA A 232 -19.51 -15.43 -15.57
CA ALA A 232 -20.07 -15.99 -16.79
C ALA A 232 -19.85 -17.51 -16.86
N GLN A 233 -18.67 -17.99 -16.44
CA GLN A 233 -18.38 -19.43 -16.31
C GLN A 233 -19.25 -20.10 -15.25
N ALA A 234 -19.45 -19.48 -14.08
CA ALA A 234 -20.31 -20.00 -13.02
C ALA A 234 -21.77 -20.12 -13.47
N ARG A 235 -22.24 -19.22 -14.33
CA ARG A 235 -23.58 -19.26 -14.96
C ARG A 235 -23.68 -20.19 -16.17
N GLY A 236 -22.58 -20.83 -16.58
CA GLY A 236 -22.55 -21.70 -17.76
C GLY A 236 -22.76 -20.96 -19.08
N VAL A 237 -22.40 -19.68 -19.15
CA VAL A 237 -22.54 -18.87 -20.36
C VAL A 237 -21.45 -19.27 -21.36
N PRO A 238 -21.79 -19.61 -22.62
CA PRO A 238 -20.79 -19.96 -23.62
C PRO A 238 -20.01 -18.71 -24.05
N LEU A 239 -18.70 -18.72 -23.81
CA LEU A 239 -17.79 -17.63 -24.17
C LEU A 239 -17.23 -17.84 -25.59
N SER A 240 -17.00 -16.73 -26.29
CA SER A 240 -16.40 -16.71 -27.63
C SER A 240 -15.03 -16.03 -27.58
N THR A 241 -14.06 -16.53 -28.34
CA THR A 241 -12.74 -15.90 -28.42
C THR A 241 -12.84 -14.52 -29.08
N PRO A 242 -12.27 -13.45 -28.49
CA PRO A 242 -12.25 -12.13 -29.10
C PRO A 242 -11.18 -12.03 -30.20
N ASP A 243 -11.53 -11.36 -31.30
CA ASP A 243 -10.61 -10.91 -32.34
C ASP A 243 -10.20 -9.46 -32.09
N ASP A 244 -8.98 -9.08 -32.52
CA ASP A 244 -8.46 -7.70 -32.43
C ASP A 244 -8.57 -7.07 -31.03
N PHE A 245 -8.35 -7.86 -29.97
CA PHE A 245 -8.36 -7.37 -28.59
C PHE A 245 -7.27 -6.30 -28.36
N ASP A 246 -7.68 -5.18 -27.78
CA ASP A 246 -6.80 -4.08 -27.43
C ASP A 246 -7.19 -3.51 -26.05
N SER A 247 -6.18 -3.18 -25.25
CA SER A 247 -6.35 -2.70 -23.87
C SER A 247 -5.90 -1.24 -23.79
N LEU A 248 -6.84 -0.37 -23.44
CA LEU A 248 -6.68 1.07 -23.35
C LEU A 248 -6.47 1.44 -21.88
N THR A 249 -5.20 1.64 -21.51
CA THR A 249 -4.79 1.92 -20.13
C THR A 249 -5.61 3.04 -19.50
N GLY A 250 -6.26 2.74 -18.37
CA GLY A 250 -7.07 3.69 -17.61
C GLY A 250 -8.46 3.99 -18.21
N MET A 251 -8.83 3.35 -19.33
CA MET A 251 -10.12 3.56 -20.00
C MET A 251 -10.94 2.28 -20.12
N GLY A 252 -10.34 1.17 -20.55
CA GLY A 252 -11.04 -0.11 -20.71
C GLY A 252 -10.41 -0.99 -21.77
N VAL A 253 -11.22 -1.84 -22.39
CA VAL A 253 -10.82 -2.77 -23.45
C VAL A 253 -11.76 -2.67 -24.65
N GLN A 254 -11.23 -2.99 -25.83
CA GLN A 254 -11.97 -3.03 -27.09
C GLN A 254 -11.61 -4.26 -27.90
N GLY A 255 -12.50 -4.66 -28.81
CA GLY A 255 -12.24 -5.78 -29.71
C GLY A 255 -13.50 -6.22 -30.45
N ARG A 256 -13.44 -7.40 -31.09
CA ARG A 256 -14.57 -7.98 -31.79
C ARG A 256 -14.93 -9.35 -31.23
N VAL A 257 -16.21 -9.59 -30.99
CA VAL A 257 -16.72 -10.92 -30.58
C VAL A 257 -17.94 -11.23 -31.40
N GLU A 258 -18.04 -12.46 -31.93
CA GLU A 258 -19.16 -12.89 -32.78
C GLU A 258 -19.37 -11.94 -34.00
N GLY A 259 -18.28 -11.33 -34.50
CA GLY A 259 -18.30 -10.37 -35.61
C GLY A 259 -18.70 -8.94 -35.24
N ARG A 260 -19.13 -8.67 -34.00
CA ARG A 260 -19.58 -7.36 -33.50
C ARG A 260 -18.44 -6.58 -32.89
N ALA A 261 -18.45 -5.25 -33.03
CA ALA A 261 -17.48 -4.37 -32.38
C ALA A 261 -17.92 -4.11 -30.93
N LEU A 262 -17.01 -4.30 -29.97
CA LEU A 262 -17.28 -4.17 -28.55
C LEU A 262 -16.32 -3.21 -27.87
N LEU A 263 -16.86 -2.45 -26.93
CA LEU A 263 -16.13 -1.56 -26.03
C LEU A 263 -16.60 -1.84 -24.61
N LEU A 264 -15.68 -2.07 -23.68
CA LEU A 264 -15.98 -2.28 -22.27
C LEU A 264 -15.06 -1.40 -21.43
N GLY A 265 -15.60 -0.42 -20.71
CA GLY A 265 -14.77 0.52 -19.97
C GLY A 265 -15.52 1.60 -19.21
N ASN A 266 -14.81 2.66 -18.85
CA ASN A 266 -15.36 3.79 -18.11
C ASN A 266 -16.07 4.80 -19.03
N ALA A 267 -16.56 5.90 -18.46
CA ALA A 267 -17.24 6.95 -19.20
C ALA A 267 -16.33 7.68 -20.22
N ALA A 268 -15.02 7.74 -19.98
CA ALA A 268 -14.08 8.36 -20.91
C ALA A 268 -13.97 7.55 -22.20
N LEU A 269 -13.92 6.21 -22.12
CA LEU A 269 -13.95 5.35 -23.29
C LEU A 269 -15.22 5.54 -24.12
N MET A 270 -16.38 5.65 -23.45
CA MET A 270 -17.65 5.88 -24.15
C MET A 270 -17.67 7.23 -24.87
N GLN A 271 -17.12 8.28 -24.25
CA GLN A 271 -17.04 9.60 -24.86
C GLN A 271 -16.08 9.64 -26.05
N GLU A 272 -14.95 8.95 -25.98
CA GLU A 272 -13.96 8.87 -27.08
C GLU A 272 -14.56 8.24 -28.35
N HIS A 273 -15.51 7.32 -28.19
CA HIS A 273 -16.20 6.65 -29.30
C HIS A 273 -17.62 7.20 -29.59
N ASP A 274 -17.94 8.41 -29.11
CA ASP A 274 -19.23 9.09 -29.33
C ASP A 274 -20.47 8.26 -28.89
N ILE A 275 -20.32 7.43 -27.84
CA ILE A 275 -21.39 6.57 -27.34
C ILE A 275 -22.19 7.28 -26.25
N ALA A 276 -23.49 7.42 -26.48
CA ALA A 276 -24.41 8.05 -25.54
C ALA A 276 -24.62 7.17 -24.29
N ALA A 277 -23.93 7.49 -23.19
CA ALA A 277 -24.01 6.77 -21.92
C ALA A 277 -25.18 7.20 -21.00
N ASN A 278 -25.98 8.20 -21.41
CA ASN A 278 -26.98 8.84 -20.54
C ASN A 278 -28.10 7.89 -20.07
N ALA A 279 -28.41 6.86 -20.84
CA ALA A 279 -29.55 5.97 -20.56
C ALA A 279 -29.37 5.11 -19.29
N LEU A 280 -28.13 4.83 -18.89
CA LEU A 280 -27.81 4.05 -17.69
C LEU A 280 -27.05 4.87 -16.64
N HIS A 281 -27.12 6.20 -16.75
CA HIS A 281 -26.37 7.09 -15.86
C HIS A 281 -26.82 6.93 -14.40
N ASP A 282 -28.13 6.95 -14.15
CA ASP A 282 -28.68 6.84 -12.79
C ASP A 282 -28.38 5.48 -12.16
N ASP A 283 -28.51 4.39 -12.92
CA ASP A 283 -28.16 3.04 -12.47
C ASP A 283 -26.65 2.93 -12.14
N ALA A 284 -25.80 3.51 -12.98
CA ALA A 284 -24.36 3.53 -12.75
C ALA A 284 -24.00 4.32 -11.49
N GLU A 285 -24.61 5.49 -11.27
CA GLU A 285 -24.38 6.29 -10.08
C GLU A 285 -24.90 5.61 -8.81
N GLN A 286 -26.06 4.93 -8.87
CA GLN A 286 -26.57 4.16 -7.73
C GLN A 286 -25.63 3.02 -7.35
N LEU A 287 -25.09 2.29 -8.32
CA LEU A 287 -24.13 1.20 -8.08
C LEU A 287 -22.79 1.72 -7.54
N ARG A 288 -22.29 2.84 -8.07
CA ARG A 288 -21.08 3.51 -7.55
C ARG A 288 -21.29 4.03 -6.12
N ALA A 289 -22.46 4.57 -5.83
CA ALA A 289 -22.86 5.00 -4.49
C ALA A 289 -23.00 3.82 -3.52
N GLY A 290 -23.16 2.59 -4.03
CA GLY A 290 -23.06 1.34 -3.26
C GLY A 290 -21.64 0.76 -3.17
N GLY A 291 -20.62 1.49 -3.62
CA GLY A 291 -19.23 1.02 -3.55
C GLY A 291 -18.79 0.08 -4.69
N ALA A 292 -19.61 -0.09 -5.74
CA ALA A 292 -19.23 -0.90 -6.89
C ALA A 292 -18.45 -0.11 -7.95
N SER A 293 -17.53 -0.79 -8.62
CA SER A 293 -16.88 -0.32 -9.84
C SER A 293 -17.75 -0.67 -11.05
N VAL A 294 -18.14 0.34 -11.81
CA VAL A 294 -19.08 0.20 -12.94
C VAL A 294 -18.35 0.35 -14.28
N MET A 295 -18.48 -0.67 -15.13
CA MET A 295 -17.99 -0.69 -16.51
C MET A 295 -19.18 -0.66 -17.47
N LEU A 296 -19.14 0.23 -18.45
CA LEU A 296 -20.13 0.38 -19.50
C LEU A 296 -19.73 -0.53 -20.68
N LEU A 297 -20.71 -1.28 -21.20
CA LEU A 297 -20.54 -2.09 -22.39
C LEU A 297 -21.27 -1.43 -23.56
N ALA A 298 -20.59 -1.31 -24.69
CA ALA A 298 -21.19 -0.94 -25.95
C ALA A 298 -20.93 -2.00 -27.03
N VAL A 299 -21.93 -2.19 -27.89
CA VAL A 299 -21.94 -3.16 -28.99
C VAL A 299 -22.32 -2.39 -30.26
N ASP A 300 -21.49 -2.48 -31.30
CA ASP A 300 -21.71 -1.85 -32.61
C ASP A 300 -22.07 -0.35 -32.52
N GLY A 301 -21.40 0.38 -31.61
CA GLY A 301 -21.60 1.82 -31.39
C GLY A 301 -22.80 2.19 -30.52
N GLN A 302 -23.49 1.22 -29.93
CA GLN A 302 -24.64 1.45 -29.04
C GLN A 302 -24.36 0.93 -27.63
N LEU A 303 -24.73 1.71 -26.60
CA LEU A 303 -24.67 1.28 -25.21
C LEU A 303 -25.61 0.08 -25.01
N SER A 304 -25.05 -1.07 -24.67
CA SER A 304 -25.80 -2.33 -24.51
C SER A 304 -26.09 -2.66 -23.04
N GLY A 305 -25.28 -2.15 -22.12
CA GLY A 305 -25.48 -2.37 -20.68
C GLY A 305 -24.34 -1.82 -19.83
N LEU A 306 -24.41 -2.11 -18.54
CA LEU A 306 -23.31 -1.96 -17.61
C LEU A 306 -23.11 -3.21 -16.78
N LEU A 307 -21.88 -3.40 -16.30
CA LEU A 307 -21.48 -4.44 -15.38
C LEU A 307 -20.89 -3.77 -14.14
N ALA A 308 -21.26 -4.28 -12.98
CA ALA A 308 -20.75 -3.83 -11.71
C ALA A 308 -19.97 -4.96 -11.04
N VAL A 309 -18.78 -4.63 -10.55
CA VAL A 309 -17.92 -5.50 -9.76
C VAL A 309 -17.62 -4.75 -8.46
N ALA A 310 -17.75 -5.43 -7.33
CA ALA A 310 -17.49 -4.85 -6.02
C ALA A 310 -16.42 -5.66 -5.28
N ASP A 311 -15.62 -4.98 -4.48
CA ASP A 311 -14.70 -5.64 -3.55
C ASP A 311 -15.35 -5.60 -2.15
N PRO A 312 -15.86 -6.73 -1.65
CA PRO A 312 -16.65 -6.74 -0.42
C PRO A 312 -15.82 -6.31 0.79
N ILE A 313 -16.45 -5.57 1.69
CA ILE A 313 -15.85 -5.19 2.98
C ILE A 313 -15.65 -6.45 3.83
N LYS A 314 -14.49 -6.62 4.47
CA LYS A 314 -14.25 -7.76 5.36
C LYS A 314 -15.25 -7.72 6.52
N ALA A 315 -15.78 -8.88 6.90
CA ALA A 315 -16.72 -9.01 8.01
C ALA A 315 -16.18 -8.44 9.35
N SER A 316 -14.85 -8.43 9.54
CA SER A 316 -14.20 -7.89 10.74
C SER A 316 -13.98 -6.37 10.70
N THR A 317 -14.04 -5.73 9.53
CA THR A 317 -13.71 -4.30 9.37
C THR A 317 -14.62 -3.38 10.18
N PRO A 318 -15.97 -3.50 10.16
CA PRO A 318 -16.83 -2.58 10.90
C PRO A 318 -16.55 -2.57 12.41
N GLU A 319 -16.32 -3.75 13.01
CA GLU A 319 -15.97 -3.85 14.42
C GLU A 319 -14.60 -3.24 14.71
N ALA A 320 -13.60 -3.51 13.86
CA ALA A 320 -12.26 -2.94 13.99
C ALA A 320 -12.29 -1.41 13.95
N ILE A 321 -13.00 -0.81 12.99
CA ILE A 321 -13.19 0.65 12.90
C ILE A 321 -13.84 1.20 14.17
N ALA A 322 -14.89 0.57 14.67
CA ALA A 322 -15.55 0.99 15.90
C ALA A 322 -14.64 0.89 17.15
N GLN A 323 -13.73 -0.09 17.20
CA GLN A 323 -12.74 -0.20 18.27
C GLN A 323 -11.67 0.90 18.17
N LEU A 324 -11.20 1.22 16.96
CA LEU A 324 -10.21 2.26 16.70
C LEU A 324 -10.75 3.66 17.03
N HIS A 325 -11.99 3.98 16.66
CA HIS A 325 -12.65 5.22 17.08
C HIS A 325 -12.80 5.33 18.61
N ARG A 326 -13.13 4.22 19.30
CA ARG A 326 -13.19 4.19 20.77
C ARG A 326 -11.82 4.41 21.42
N ALA A 327 -10.74 4.03 20.73
CA ALA A 327 -9.37 4.34 21.16
C ALA A 327 -8.97 5.80 20.86
N GLY A 328 -9.84 6.60 20.24
CA GLY A 328 -9.62 8.02 19.95
C GLY A 328 -8.81 8.28 18.67
N LEU A 329 -8.66 7.27 17.81
CA LEU A 329 -7.97 7.42 16.53
C LEU A 329 -8.88 8.07 15.49
N GLN A 330 -8.33 9.00 14.71
CA GLN A 330 -8.96 9.47 13.49
C GLN A 330 -8.62 8.54 12.34
N ILE A 331 -9.61 8.14 11.54
CA ILE A 331 -9.43 7.18 10.45
C ILE A 331 -9.64 7.86 9.10
N VAL A 332 -8.61 7.80 8.26
CA VAL A 332 -8.56 8.43 6.94
C VAL A 332 -8.39 7.34 5.89
N MET A 333 -9.34 7.21 4.97
CA MET A 333 -9.17 6.29 3.83
C MET A 333 -8.47 6.96 2.67
N ALA A 334 -7.50 6.27 2.09
CA ALA A 334 -6.72 6.71 0.94
C ALA A 334 -6.72 5.61 -0.13
N THR A 335 -7.41 5.82 -1.26
CA THR A 335 -7.60 4.78 -2.28
C THR A 335 -7.43 5.33 -3.70
N GLY A 336 -7.04 4.45 -4.63
CA GLY A 336 -7.01 4.74 -6.07
C GLY A 336 -8.38 4.66 -6.74
N ASP A 337 -9.39 4.12 -6.07
CA ASP A 337 -10.75 4.01 -6.59
C ASP A 337 -11.40 5.39 -6.83
N GLY A 338 -12.40 5.40 -7.72
CA GLY A 338 -13.19 6.60 -8.02
C GLY A 338 -13.78 7.26 -6.77
N SER A 339 -13.85 8.58 -6.77
CA SER A 339 -14.27 9.38 -5.61
C SER A 339 -15.66 9.02 -5.07
N ALA A 340 -16.59 8.59 -5.94
CA ALA A 340 -17.93 8.16 -5.52
C ALA A 340 -17.88 6.85 -4.71
N THR A 341 -17.18 5.84 -5.23
CA THR A 341 -16.95 4.53 -4.59
C THR A 341 -16.25 4.70 -3.24
N ALA A 342 -15.22 5.54 -3.17
CA ALA A 342 -14.52 5.82 -1.94
C ALA A 342 -15.45 6.44 -0.88
N ARG A 343 -16.29 7.42 -1.25
CA ARG A 343 -17.25 8.03 -0.33
C ARG A 343 -18.30 7.04 0.17
N ALA A 344 -18.76 6.12 -0.68
CA ALA A 344 -19.71 5.09 -0.31
C ALA A 344 -19.17 4.18 0.80
N VAL A 345 -17.97 3.62 0.60
CA VAL A 345 -17.30 2.74 1.58
C VAL A 345 -17.00 3.51 2.87
N ALA A 346 -16.56 4.76 2.75
CA ALA A 346 -16.31 5.61 3.92
C ALA A 346 -17.59 5.87 4.74
N ALA A 347 -18.72 6.11 4.07
CA ALA A 347 -20.00 6.33 4.74
C ALA A 347 -20.51 5.06 5.41
N GLU A 348 -20.38 3.90 4.76
CA GLU A 348 -20.76 2.59 5.32
C GLU A 348 -19.95 2.23 6.56
N LEU A 349 -18.65 2.51 6.55
CA LEU A 349 -17.74 2.25 7.67
C LEU A 349 -17.69 3.39 8.71
N GLY A 350 -18.29 4.55 8.40
CA GLY A 350 -18.28 5.72 9.28
C GLY A 350 -16.90 6.37 9.44
N LEU A 351 -16.09 6.43 8.38
CA LEU A 351 -14.73 6.99 8.41
C LEU A 351 -14.73 8.53 8.46
N ASP A 352 -13.70 9.14 9.08
CA ASP A 352 -13.65 10.59 9.29
C ASP A 352 -13.31 11.38 8.02
N GLN A 353 -12.40 10.83 7.20
CA GLN A 353 -11.94 11.48 5.96
C GLN A 353 -11.71 10.43 4.87
N VAL A 354 -11.90 10.84 3.62
CA VAL A 354 -11.73 9.98 2.46
C VAL A 354 -11.07 10.74 1.30
N HIS A 355 -10.12 10.07 0.66
CA HIS A 355 -9.45 10.53 -0.55
C HIS A 355 -9.48 9.40 -1.59
N GLY A 356 -10.24 9.60 -2.67
CA GLY A 356 -10.25 8.72 -3.85
C GLY A 356 -9.30 9.20 -4.93
N GLU A 357 -9.16 8.40 -5.99
CA GLU A 357 -8.35 8.68 -7.19
C GLU A 357 -6.87 9.00 -6.89
N MET A 358 -6.34 8.45 -5.80
CA MET A 358 -4.96 8.72 -5.36
C MET A 358 -3.96 7.69 -5.90
N ARG A 359 -2.83 8.20 -6.41
CA ARG A 359 -1.66 7.40 -6.78
C ARG A 359 -0.74 7.20 -5.57
N PRO A 360 0.23 6.27 -5.62
CA PRO A 360 1.21 6.06 -4.55
C PRO A 360 1.90 7.33 -4.04
N ALA A 361 2.32 8.20 -4.95
CA ALA A 361 2.94 9.48 -4.61
C ALA A 361 1.98 10.40 -3.83
N ASP A 362 0.70 10.41 -4.21
CA ASP A 362 -0.34 11.24 -3.57
C ASP A 362 -0.65 10.71 -2.15
N LYS A 363 -0.66 9.38 -1.95
CA LYS A 363 -0.79 8.76 -0.61
C LYS A 363 0.37 9.18 0.31
N ALA A 364 1.60 9.12 -0.19
CA ALA A 364 2.78 9.54 0.57
C ALA A 364 2.74 11.05 0.92
N GLU A 365 2.26 11.88 0.00
CA GLU A 365 2.06 13.31 0.25
C GLU A 365 0.96 13.57 1.29
N LEU A 366 -0.15 12.84 1.25
CA LEU A 366 -1.20 12.90 2.27
C LEU A 366 -0.63 12.62 3.67
N VAL A 367 0.18 11.55 3.81
CA VAL A 367 0.82 11.22 5.09
C VAL A 367 1.72 12.35 5.56
N ARG A 368 2.56 12.91 4.69
CA ARG A 368 3.44 14.05 5.02
C ARG A 368 2.64 15.29 5.43
N ARG A 369 1.51 15.56 4.76
CA ARG A 369 0.62 16.68 5.07
C ARG A 369 0.00 16.53 6.46
N LEU A 370 -0.48 15.34 6.80
CA LEU A 370 -1.03 15.05 8.13
C LEU A 370 0.05 15.18 9.22
N GLN A 371 1.26 14.67 8.96
CA GLN A 371 2.40 14.84 9.86
C GLN A 371 2.79 16.32 10.05
N ALA A 372 2.76 17.12 8.98
CA ALA A 372 3.02 18.56 9.05
C ALA A 372 1.97 19.34 9.88
N GLN A 373 0.77 18.79 10.05
CA GLN A 373 -0.26 19.32 10.95
C GLN A 373 -0.04 18.93 12.42
N GLY A 374 1.06 18.24 12.73
CA GLY A 374 1.41 17.79 14.07
C GLY A 374 0.79 16.46 14.48
N ARG A 375 0.19 15.72 13.55
CA ARG A 375 -0.40 14.40 13.79
C ARG A 375 0.65 13.31 13.83
N THR A 376 0.45 12.32 14.69
CA THR A 376 1.23 11.08 14.67
C THR A 376 0.49 10.03 13.86
N VAL A 377 1.00 9.76 12.65
CA VAL A 377 0.29 9.00 11.62
C VAL A 377 0.82 7.57 11.50
N ALA A 378 -0.09 6.59 11.47
CA ALA A 378 0.18 5.24 10.98
C ALA A 378 -0.50 5.03 9.62
N MET A 379 0.09 4.21 8.76
CA MET A 379 -0.49 3.78 7.49
C MET A 379 -0.69 2.27 7.53
N ALA A 380 -1.89 1.78 7.20
CA ALA A 380 -2.17 0.37 6.99
C ALA A 380 -2.51 0.13 5.51
N GLY A 381 -1.85 -0.85 4.91
CA GLY A 381 -2.03 -1.27 3.52
C GLY A 381 -1.58 -2.72 3.36
N ASP A 382 -2.06 -3.40 2.33
CA ASP A 382 -1.68 -4.76 1.94
C ASP A 382 -0.71 -4.78 0.75
N GLY A 383 -0.66 -3.69 -0.02
CA GLY A 383 0.18 -3.53 -1.20
C GLY A 383 1.50 -2.78 -0.98
N ILE A 384 2.23 -2.61 -2.09
CA ILE A 384 3.47 -1.82 -2.18
C ILE A 384 3.16 -0.30 -2.37
N ASN A 385 1.87 0.05 -2.54
CA ASN A 385 1.35 1.26 -3.22
C ASN A 385 0.96 2.40 -2.28
#